data_AF-A0A9E3EBA1-F1
#
_entry.id   AF-A0A9E3EBA1-F1
#
_cell.length_a   1.000
_cell.length_b   1.000
_cell.length_c   1.000
_cell.angle_alpha   90.00
_cell.angle_beta   90.00
_cell.angle_gamma   90.00
#
_symmetry.space_group_name_H-M   'P 1'
#
loop_
_entity.id
_entity.type
_entity.pdbx_description
1 polymer ?
#
loop_
_entity_poly.entity_id
_entity_poly.type
_entity_poly.pdbx_seq_one_letter_code
_entity_poly.pdbx_strand_id
1 'polypeptide(L)'
;MSEWARSFLAEIETVEDMVAAFSDEVRCRKLLEAMVWPRGRARPACGFKRSTVLTSRLYGAYRARPGLYQCSNSACRFQFTVTTHTPLHATKLPLSVWMKGLWFVLQSDKGVSSPRLAEALGVSQPTAWRMGHVLRLLVAQADQFGGVLEADEFYFGGRTKSDPDQPPPGRGRKGLPRTTKKPALAMVERPESREPGAPAGRAGAEVVKDLSLNEIERVMERAVDYQDTHLMTDEWKGFMSVGQHLAAHDTVRHSGDEFARGPVHANSAESFNNRVRRTIAGVFHHISPEHADLYFNEIGFRWSQRVVAGQTVRRSRQGRESMQLVWTRVAPALQLQAVLRHAVGRQLRRSSAGGINILSNVAVFG
;
A
#
# COMPACT_ATOMS: atom_id res chain seq x y z
N MET A 1 -16.54 -9.86 -8.18
CA MET A 1 -16.39 -10.83 -7.09
C MET A 1 -17.69 -11.61 -7.00
N SER A 2 -17.66 -12.92 -6.76
CA SER A 2 -18.88 -13.65 -6.46
C SER A 2 -19.46 -13.19 -5.13
N GLU A 3 -20.78 -13.09 -5.05
CA GLU A 3 -21.49 -12.71 -3.82
C GLU A 3 -21.08 -13.59 -2.63
N TRP A 4 -20.94 -14.90 -2.88
CA TRP A 4 -20.40 -15.87 -1.92
C TRP A 4 -19.07 -15.44 -1.29
N ALA A 5 -18.09 -15.03 -2.09
CA ALA A 5 -16.76 -14.69 -1.56
C ALA A 5 -16.80 -13.41 -0.72
N ARG A 6 -17.68 -12.46 -1.06
CA ARG A 6 -17.86 -11.22 -0.30
C ARG A 6 -18.49 -11.51 1.05
N SER A 7 -19.61 -12.26 1.07
CA SER A 7 -20.31 -12.62 2.31
C SER A 7 -19.40 -13.43 3.23
N PHE A 8 -18.68 -14.42 2.68
CA PHE A 8 -17.76 -15.24 3.45
C PHE A 8 -16.63 -14.41 4.09
N LEU A 9 -16.05 -13.44 3.37
CA LEU A 9 -15.02 -12.58 3.94
C LEU A 9 -15.57 -11.59 4.97
N ALA A 10 -16.83 -11.16 4.84
CA ALA A 10 -17.46 -10.27 5.81
C ALA A 10 -17.65 -10.93 7.18
N GLU A 11 -17.79 -12.25 7.24
CA GLU A 11 -17.92 -13.04 8.48
C GLU A 11 -16.61 -13.19 9.26
N ILE A 12 -15.46 -12.78 8.69
CA ILE A 12 -14.15 -12.96 9.33
C ILE A 12 -13.73 -11.68 10.06
N GLU A 13 -14.12 -11.60 11.33
CA GLU A 13 -13.83 -10.43 12.18
C GLU A 13 -12.71 -10.70 13.18
N THR A 14 -12.70 -11.88 13.79
CA THR A 14 -11.75 -12.25 14.85
C THR A 14 -10.61 -13.14 14.35
N VAL A 15 -9.61 -13.32 15.21
CA VAL A 15 -8.50 -14.24 14.94
C VAL A 15 -8.99 -15.69 14.84
N GLU A 16 -9.98 -16.07 15.64
CA GLU A 16 -10.56 -17.41 15.62
C GLU A 16 -11.30 -17.68 14.31
N ASP A 17 -12.15 -16.74 13.87
CA ASP A 17 -12.85 -16.81 12.59
C ASP A 17 -11.86 -16.97 11.44
N MET A 18 -10.77 -16.20 11.47
CA MET A 18 -9.71 -16.24 10.46
C MET A 18 -9.02 -17.61 10.42
N VAL A 19 -8.70 -18.19 11.57
CA VAL A 19 -8.05 -19.51 11.65
C VAL A 19 -8.97 -20.59 11.10
N ALA A 20 -10.26 -20.56 11.46
CA ALA A 20 -11.27 -21.49 10.98
C ALA A 20 -11.53 -21.32 9.47
N ALA A 21 -11.67 -20.07 9.01
CA ALA A 21 -11.94 -19.74 7.61
C ALA A 21 -10.82 -20.20 6.67
N PHE A 22 -9.56 -20.00 7.06
CA PHE A 22 -8.38 -20.34 6.25
C PHE A 22 -7.71 -21.67 6.65
N SER A 23 -8.46 -22.60 7.25
CA SER A 23 -7.98 -23.95 7.56
C SER A 23 -7.90 -24.86 6.33
N ASP A 24 -8.84 -24.72 5.40
CA ASP A 24 -8.95 -25.56 4.20
C ASP A 24 -8.21 -24.96 2.99
N GLU A 25 -7.26 -25.72 2.45
CA GLU A 25 -6.40 -25.28 1.34
C GLU A 25 -7.20 -25.12 0.03
N VAL A 26 -8.23 -25.95 -0.19
CA VAL A 26 -9.09 -25.87 -1.38
C VAL A 26 -9.94 -24.61 -1.35
N ARG A 27 -10.49 -24.25 -0.19
CA ARG A 27 -11.23 -23.01 0.06
C ARG A 27 -10.33 -21.80 -0.12
N CYS A 28 -9.13 -21.81 0.47
CA CYS A 28 -8.14 -20.75 0.28
C CYS A 28 -7.85 -20.51 -1.19
N ARG A 29 -7.68 -21.58 -1.99
CA ARG A 29 -7.52 -21.47 -3.44
C ARG A 29 -8.72 -20.85 -4.13
N LYS A 30 -9.96 -21.30 -3.83
CA LYS A 30 -11.19 -20.75 -4.43
C LYS A 30 -11.38 -19.27 -4.08
N LEU A 31 -11.09 -18.88 -2.84
CA LEU A 31 -11.14 -17.48 -2.40
C LEU A 31 -10.09 -16.64 -3.13
N LEU A 32 -8.86 -17.15 -3.24
CA LEU A 32 -7.79 -16.48 -3.99
C LEU A 32 -8.18 -16.31 -5.46
N GLU A 33 -8.78 -17.32 -6.10
CA GLU A 33 -9.29 -17.23 -7.47
C GLU A 33 -10.39 -16.17 -7.61
N ALA A 34 -11.32 -16.09 -6.65
CA ALA A 34 -12.40 -15.11 -6.67
C ALA A 34 -11.90 -13.65 -6.46
N MET A 35 -10.84 -13.46 -5.67
CA MET A 35 -10.27 -12.15 -5.41
C MET A 35 -9.31 -11.68 -6.52
N VAL A 36 -8.49 -12.58 -7.08
CA VAL A 36 -7.53 -12.27 -8.15
C VAL A 36 -8.22 -12.13 -9.51
N TRP A 37 -9.30 -12.89 -9.74
CA TRP A 37 -10.06 -12.89 -10.99
C TRP A 37 -11.53 -12.51 -10.78
N PRO A 38 -11.82 -11.30 -10.27
CA PRO A 38 -13.18 -10.90 -9.91
C PRO A 38 -14.13 -10.79 -11.10
N ARG A 39 -13.58 -10.64 -12.31
CA ARG A 39 -14.27 -10.54 -13.62
C ARG A 39 -14.04 -11.79 -14.50
N GLY A 40 -13.56 -12.88 -13.92
CA GLY A 40 -13.22 -14.11 -14.64
C GLY A 40 -11.73 -14.26 -14.95
N ARG A 41 -11.34 -15.49 -15.27
CA ARG A 41 -9.94 -15.88 -15.50
C ARG A 41 -9.42 -15.23 -16.78
N ALA A 42 -8.22 -14.65 -16.73
CA ALA A 42 -7.53 -14.16 -17.91
C ALA A 42 -6.06 -14.59 -17.86
N ARG A 43 -5.51 -15.06 -18.99
CA ARG A 43 -4.09 -15.41 -19.06
C ARG A 43 -3.25 -14.13 -19.09
N PRO A 44 -2.31 -13.93 -18.13
CA PRO A 44 -1.52 -12.68 -17.98
C PRO A 44 -0.95 -12.13 -19.28
N ALA A 45 -0.10 -12.87 -19.98
CA ALA A 45 0.59 -12.32 -21.15
C ALA A 45 -0.16 -12.47 -22.49
N CYS A 46 -1.38 -13.02 -22.56
CA CYS A 46 -2.15 -13.01 -23.83
C CYS A 46 -3.59 -12.48 -23.70
N GLY A 47 -4.04 -12.10 -22.50
CA GLY A 47 -5.36 -11.51 -22.26
C GLY A 47 -6.57 -12.43 -22.47
N PHE A 48 -6.37 -13.65 -22.99
CA PHE A 48 -7.48 -14.52 -23.37
C PHE A 48 -8.26 -15.02 -22.15
N LYS A 49 -9.59 -14.87 -22.20
CA LYS A 49 -10.48 -15.08 -21.04
C LYS A 49 -11.02 -16.51 -20.91
N ARG A 50 -10.96 -17.30 -21.99
CA ARG A 50 -11.42 -18.70 -21.95
C ARG A 50 -10.27 -19.62 -21.56
N SER A 51 -10.50 -20.43 -20.53
CA SER A 51 -9.58 -21.46 -20.08
C SER A 51 -10.32 -22.72 -19.69
N THR A 52 -9.68 -23.86 -19.94
CA THR A 52 -10.18 -25.19 -19.58
C THR A 52 -9.54 -25.63 -18.27
N VAL A 53 -10.34 -26.15 -17.34
CA VAL A 53 -9.81 -26.74 -16.11
C VAL A 53 -9.11 -28.05 -16.47
N LEU A 54 -7.86 -28.19 -16.08
CA LEU A 54 -7.16 -29.47 -16.16
C LEU A 54 -7.46 -30.25 -14.88
N THR A 55 -8.67 -30.81 -14.81
CA THR A 55 -8.98 -31.87 -13.85
C THR A 55 -8.27 -33.13 -14.31
N SER A 56 -7.64 -33.86 -13.39
CA SER A 56 -6.92 -35.09 -13.67
C SER A 56 -7.74 -36.05 -14.56
N ARG A 57 -7.51 -36.03 -15.87
CA ARG A 57 -7.62 -37.28 -16.63
C ARG A 57 -6.42 -38.11 -16.20
N LEU A 58 -6.68 -39.35 -15.78
CA LEU A 58 -5.66 -40.37 -15.56
C LEU A 58 -4.95 -40.64 -16.88
N TYR A 59 -3.99 -39.80 -17.24
CA TYR A 59 -2.96 -40.11 -18.24
C TYR A 59 -1.71 -40.47 -17.43
N GLY A 60 -1.68 -41.71 -16.93
CA GLY A 60 -0.62 -42.21 -16.04
C GLY A 60 -0.76 -41.82 -14.56
N ALA A 61 0.22 -42.25 -13.76
CA ALA A 61 0.25 -42.19 -12.28
C ALA A 61 0.30 -40.77 -11.67
N TYR A 62 0.18 -39.70 -12.46
CA TYR A 62 0.35 -38.32 -12.00
C TYR A 62 -0.98 -37.55 -12.03
N ARG A 63 -1.47 -37.15 -10.85
CA ARG A 63 -2.62 -36.24 -10.72
C ARG A 63 -2.22 -34.81 -11.06
N ALA A 64 -3.00 -34.14 -11.91
CA ALA A 64 -2.82 -32.72 -12.19
C ALA A 64 -2.95 -31.89 -10.90
N ARG A 65 -2.14 -30.83 -10.79
CA ARG A 65 -2.16 -29.92 -9.64
C ARG A 65 -3.55 -29.26 -9.53
N PRO A 66 -4.19 -29.23 -8.34
CA PRO A 66 -5.47 -28.54 -8.16
C PRO A 66 -5.42 -27.07 -8.60
N GLY A 67 -6.44 -26.63 -9.35
CA GLY A 67 -6.51 -25.25 -9.87
C GLY A 67 -5.54 -24.96 -11.02
N LEU A 68 -5.11 -25.99 -11.75
CA LEU A 68 -4.39 -25.83 -13.01
C LEU A 68 -5.38 -25.57 -14.15
N TYR A 69 -5.18 -24.47 -14.84
CA TYR A 69 -5.97 -24.05 -16.00
C TYR A 69 -5.10 -24.05 -17.25
N GLN A 70 -5.68 -24.38 -18.39
CA GLN A 70 -5.03 -24.23 -19.69
C GLN A 70 -5.73 -23.16 -20.52
N CYS A 71 -4.97 -22.23 -21.06
CA CYS A 71 -5.48 -21.23 -22.00
C CYS A 71 -6.11 -21.92 -23.22
N SER A 72 -7.36 -21.56 -23.56
CA SER A 72 -8.07 -22.16 -24.68
C SER A 72 -7.69 -21.55 -26.03
N ASN A 73 -6.86 -20.50 -26.06
CA ASN A 73 -6.28 -19.98 -27.30
C ASN A 73 -5.32 -21.02 -27.90
N SER A 74 -5.58 -21.42 -29.15
CA SER A 74 -4.80 -22.42 -29.90
C SER A 74 -3.33 -22.04 -30.04
N ALA A 75 -3.02 -20.75 -30.19
CA ALA A 75 -1.65 -20.26 -30.31
C ALA A 75 -0.90 -20.20 -28.96
N CYS A 76 -1.62 -20.17 -27.82
CA CYS A 76 -1.01 -20.00 -26.51
C CYS A 76 -0.90 -21.32 -25.74
N ARG A 77 -2.03 -22.01 -25.53
CA ARG A 77 -2.16 -23.30 -24.80
C ARG A 77 -1.42 -23.37 -23.45
N PHE A 78 -1.02 -22.23 -22.89
CA PHE A 78 -0.20 -22.12 -21.69
C PHE A 78 -0.98 -22.55 -20.46
N GLN A 79 -0.31 -23.28 -19.56
CA GLN A 79 -0.89 -23.74 -18.31
C GLN A 79 -0.57 -22.76 -17.17
N PHE A 80 -1.56 -22.38 -16.38
CA PHE A 80 -1.42 -21.41 -15.30
C PHE A 80 -2.33 -21.73 -14.12
N THR A 81 -1.96 -21.20 -12.97
CA THR A 81 -2.72 -21.20 -11.72
C THR A 81 -3.02 -19.77 -11.30
N VAL A 82 -3.81 -19.59 -10.24
CA VAL A 82 -4.10 -18.27 -9.66
C VAL A 82 -2.86 -17.50 -9.18
N THR A 83 -1.78 -18.21 -8.84
CA THR A 83 -0.52 -17.59 -8.41
C THR A 83 0.42 -17.27 -9.59
N THR A 84 0.02 -17.60 -10.82
CA THR A 84 0.89 -17.42 -11.99
C THR A 84 0.99 -15.94 -12.38
N HIS A 85 2.22 -15.43 -12.58
CA HIS A 85 2.52 -14.00 -12.73
C HIS A 85 1.95 -13.09 -11.62
N THR A 86 1.88 -13.59 -10.38
CA THR A 86 1.58 -12.78 -9.21
C THR A 86 2.77 -12.77 -8.24
N PRO A 87 2.76 -11.97 -7.16
CA PRO A 87 3.79 -12.02 -6.14
C PRO A 87 3.92 -13.40 -5.46
N LEU A 88 2.85 -14.22 -5.51
CA LEU A 88 2.80 -15.58 -4.99
C LEU A 88 3.30 -16.64 -5.99
N HIS A 89 3.81 -16.24 -7.15
CA HIS A 89 4.28 -17.17 -8.17
C HIS A 89 5.32 -18.15 -7.65
N ALA A 90 5.14 -19.43 -8.01
CA ALA A 90 5.97 -20.55 -7.59
C ALA A 90 6.14 -20.70 -6.06
N THR A 91 5.21 -20.16 -5.27
CA THR A 91 5.22 -20.34 -3.82
C THR A 91 5.16 -21.82 -3.43
N LYS A 92 5.95 -22.18 -2.41
CA LYS A 92 5.94 -23.51 -1.78
C LYS A 92 5.19 -23.53 -0.44
N LEU A 93 4.88 -22.34 0.06
CA LEU A 93 4.13 -22.16 1.29
C LEU A 93 2.63 -22.35 1.00
N PRO A 94 1.88 -23.08 1.85
CA PRO A 94 0.45 -23.26 1.69
C PRO A 94 -0.30 -21.93 1.57
N LEU A 95 -1.34 -21.89 0.75
CA LEU A 95 -2.19 -20.72 0.57
C LEU A 95 -2.91 -20.34 1.86
N SER A 96 -3.29 -21.33 2.67
CA SER A 96 -3.78 -21.09 4.04
C SER A 96 -2.85 -20.18 4.84
N VAL A 97 -1.54 -20.45 4.88
CA VAL A 97 -0.56 -19.61 5.58
C VAL A 97 -0.46 -18.21 4.95
N TRP A 98 -0.53 -18.10 3.62
CA TRP A 98 -0.58 -16.81 2.94
C TRP A 98 -1.80 -15.98 3.33
N MET A 99 -2.98 -16.58 3.32
CA MET A 99 -4.23 -15.91 3.67
C MET A 99 -4.23 -15.42 5.11
N LYS A 100 -3.79 -16.28 6.06
CA LYS A 100 -3.62 -15.92 7.47
C LYS A 100 -2.63 -14.77 7.65
N GLY A 101 -1.48 -14.86 6.99
CA GLY A 101 -0.43 -13.84 7.09
C GLY A 101 -0.85 -12.48 6.52
N LEU A 102 -1.49 -12.46 5.34
CA LEU A 102 -1.99 -11.22 4.75
C LEU A 102 -3.09 -10.60 5.62
N TRP A 103 -4.05 -11.41 6.10
CA TRP A 103 -5.09 -10.93 7.02
C TRP A 103 -4.49 -10.33 8.30
N PHE A 104 -3.48 -10.98 8.89
CA PHE A 104 -2.86 -10.50 10.13
C PHE A 104 -2.18 -9.13 9.97
N VAL A 105 -1.51 -8.92 8.83
CA VAL A 105 -0.87 -7.62 8.54
C VAL A 105 -1.91 -6.53 8.26
N LEU A 106 -3.05 -6.88 7.65
CA LEU A 106 -4.18 -5.99 7.41
C LEU A 106 -4.99 -5.71 8.69
N GLN A 107 -4.98 -6.63 9.65
CA GLN A 107 -5.66 -6.47 10.94
C GLN A 107 -5.00 -5.40 11.83
N SER A 108 -3.69 -5.15 11.66
CA SER A 108 -2.96 -4.15 12.43
C SER A 108 -3.01 -2.75 11.80
N ASP A 109 -3.42 -1.73 12.58
CA ASP A 109 -3.48 -0.33 12.13
C ASP A 109 -2.10 0.34 11.96
N LYS A 110 -1.10 -0.17 12.67
CA LYS A 110 0.29 0.34 12.66
C LYS A 110 1.21 -0.54 11.82
N GLY A 111 0.87 -1.81 11.70
CA GLY A 111 1.69 -2.83 11.04
C GLY A 111 2.24 -3.88 11.98
N VAL A 112 2.88 -4.87 11.38
CA VAL A 112 3.44 -6.03 12.08
C VAL A 112 4.89 -6.20 11.63
N SER A 113 5.80 -6.29 12.59
CA SER A 113 7.21 -6.54 12.31
C SER A 113 7.38 -7.98 11.79
N SER A 114 8.37 -8.21 10.92
CA SER A 114 8.58 -9.55 10.36
C SER A 114 8.91 -10.63 11.42
N PRO A 115 9.61 -10.36 12.54
CA PRO A 115 9.77 -11.36 13.60
C PRO A 115 8.44 -11.74 14.26
N ARG A 116 7.58 -10.77 14.57
CA ARG A 116 6.26 -11.02 15.18
C ARG A 116 5.33 -11.78 14.23
N LEU A 117 5.36 -11.44 12.94
CA LEU A 117 4.59 -12.16 11.93
C LEU A 117 5.10 -13.61 11.76
N ALA A 118 6.41 -13.82 11.82
CA ALA A 118 7.01 -15.15 11.76
C ALA A 118 6.60 -16.03 12.94
N GLU A 119 6.66 -15.48 14.15
CA GLU A 119 6.22 -16.11 15.39
C GLU A 119 4.74 -16.50 15.32
N ALA A 120 3.86 -15.57 14.92
CA ALA A 120 2.42 -15.81 14.82
C ALA A 120 2.05 -16.90 13.80
N LEU A 121 2.82 -17.04 12.72
CA LEU A 121 2.53 -18.00 11.63
C LEU A 121 3.32 -19.31 11.74
N GLY A 122 4.30 -19.40 12.65
CA GLY A 122 5.22 -20.53 12.72
C GLY A 122 6.12 -20.67 11.48
N VAL A 123 6.51 -19.56 10.85
CA VAL A 123 7.40 -19.55 9.67
C VAL A 123 8.72 -18.84 9.98
N SER A 124 9.72 -18.97 9.10
CA SER A 124 10.97 -18.24 9.26
C SER A 124 10.79 -16.73 9.08
N GLN A 125 11.57 -15.93 9.82
CA GLN A 125 11.55 -14.46 9.71
C GLN A 125 11.73 -13.95 8.26
N PRO A 126 12.62 -14.50 7.43
CA PRO A 126 12.73 -14.07 6.04
C PRO A 126 11.46 -14.35 5.23
N THR A 127 10.72 -15.41 5.57
CA THR A 127 9.46 -15.76 4.89
C THR A 127 8.39 -14.74 5.24
N ALA A 128 8.21 -14.45 6.53
CA ALA A 128 7.31 -13.40 7.00
C ALA A 128 7.68 -12.02 6.41
N TRP A 129 8.97 -11.69 6.34
CA TRP A 129 9.44 -10.45 5.72
C TRP A 129 9.06 -10.36 4.25
N ARG A 130 9.22 -11.46 3.48
CA ARG A 130 8.74 -11.54 2.09
C ARG A 130 7.23 -11.37 2.00
N MET A 131 6.45 -11.94 2.93
CA MET A 131 4.99 -11.79 2.96
C MET A 131 4.58 -10.32 3.15
N GLY A 132 5.26 -9.59 4.04
CA GLY A 132 5.06 -8.15 4.20
C GLY A 132 5.34 -7.37 2.90
N HIS A 133 6.43 -7.69 2.21
CA HIS A 133 6.73 -7.04 0.92
C HIS A 133 5.79 -7.43 -0.22
N VAL A 134 5.24 -8.65 -0.21
CA VAL A 134 4.15 -9.03 -1.12
C VAL A 134 2.97 -8.10 -0.90
N LEU A 135 2.53 -7.91 0.34
CA LEU A 135 1.43 -7.00 0.64
C LEU A 135 1.73 -5.57 0.18
N ARG A 136 2.91 -5.04 0.53
CA ARG A 136 3.37 -3.70 0.12
C ARG A 136 3.34 -3.49 -1.38
N LEU A 137 3.77 -4.50 -2.15
CA LEU A 137 3.73 -4.45 -3.61
C LEU A 137 2.28 -4.53 -4.13
N LEU A 138 1.41 -5.30 -3.49
CA LEU A 138 0.01 -5.44 -3.89
C LEU A 138 -0.83 -4.19 -3.58
N VAL A 139 -0.51 -3.46 -2.52
CA VAL A 139 -1.19 -2.21 -2.15
C VAL A 139 -0.56 -0.97 -2.78
N ALA A 140 0.52 -1.13 -3.55
CA ALA A 140 1.14 -0.03 -4.27
C ALA A 140 0.10 0.65 -5.18
N GLN A 141 -0.01 1.97 -5.03
CA GLN A 141 -0.95 2.80 -5.76
C GLN A 141 -0.50 2.89 -7.22
N ALA A 142 -1.42 2.56 -8.14
CA ALA A 142 -1.15 2.63 -9.58
C ALA A 142 -1.75 3.89 -10.21
N ASP A 143 -2.83 4.40 -9.64
CA ASP A 143 -3.58 5.53 -10.17
C ASP A 143 -3.07 6.85 -9.58
N GLN A 144 -3.09 7.90 -10.39
CA GLN A 144 -2.77 9.25 -9.96
C GLN A 144 -3.74 9.74 -8.88
N PHE A 145 -3.25 10.64 -8.02
CA PHE A 145 -4.06 11.39 -7.06
C PHE A 145 -4.88 12.47 -7.77
N GLY A 146 -6.06 12.78 -7.24
CA GLY A 146 -7.01 13.76 -7.79
C GLY A 146 -7.80 14.50 -6.72
N GLY A 147 -8.76 15.33 -7.13
CA GLY A 147 -9.62 16.10 -6.22
C GLY A 147 -8.85 17.07 -5.33
N VAL A 148 -9.24 17.20 -4.06
CA VAL A 148 -8.52 18.07 -3.11
C VAL A 148 -7.33 17.32 -2.50
N LEU A 149 -6.13 17.72 -2.89
CA LEU A 149 -4.87 17.06 -2.53
C LEU A 149 -4.06 17.93 -1.57
N GLU A 150 -3.72 17.39 -0.40
CA GLU A 150 -2.74 17.99 0.51
C GLU A 150 -1.36 17.37 0.28
N ALA A 151 -0.33 18.20 0.13
CA ALA A 151 1.06 17.72 0.03
C ALA A 151 1.99 18.42 1.03
N ASP A 152 2.96 17.66 1.54
CA ASP A 152 3.97 18.12 2.52
C ASP A 152 5.25 17.30 2.35
N GLU A 153 6.42 17.92 2.53
CA GLU A 153 7.69 17.20 2.52
C GLU A 153 8.09 16.72 3.92
N PHE A 154 8.73 15.55 3.97
CA PHE A 154 9.33 15.07 5.21
C PHE A 154 10.64 14.37 4.96
N TYR A 155 11.35 14.14 6.07
CA TYR A 155 12.62 13.44 6.07
C TYR A 155 12.52 12.17 6.90
N PHE A 156 13.03 11.07 6.37
CA PHE A 156 13.16 9.80 7.06
C PHE A 156 14.62 9.32 7.03
N GLY A 157 14.96 8.35 7.88
CA GLY A 157 16.33 7.85 8.05
C GLY A 157 16.93 8.19 9.42
N GLY A 158 17.92 7.37 9.81
CA GLY A 158 18.59 7.47 11.12
C GLY A 158 19.52 8.67 11.21
N ARG A 159 20.06 8.92 12.41
CA ARG A 159 21.24 9.80 12.56
C ARG A 159 22.46 9.07 12.03
N THR A 160 23.36 9.77 11.34
CA THR A 160 24.67 9.23 10.97
C THR A 160 25.40 8.80 12.23
N LYS A 161 25.99 7.60 12.26
CA LYS A 161 26.97 7.26 13.29
C LYS A 161 28.17 8.19 13.10
N SER A 162 28.68 8.77 14.18
CA SER A 162 29.94 9.51 14.11
C SER A 162 31.03 8.52 13.71
N ASP A 163 31.64 8.72 12.56
CA ASP A 163 32.86 8.03 12.18
C ASP A 163 34.03 8.84 12.78
N PRO A 164 34.89 8.26 13.64
CA PRO A 164 36.05 8.95 14.19
C PRO A 164 37.03 9.44 13.11
N ASP A 165 37.09 8.75 11.97
CA ASP A 165 38.04 9.00 10.89
C ASP A 165 37.49 9.97 9.83
N GLN A 166 36.21 10.36 9.95
CA GLN A 166 35.59 11.35 9.08
C GLN A 166 35.12 12.54 9.91
N PRO A 167 35.34 13.78 9.47
CA PRO A 167 34.80 14.94 10.16
C PRO A 167 33.28 14.75 10.31
N PRO A 168 32.72 15.04 11.51
CA PRO A 168 31.30 14.82 11.76
C PRO A 168 30.51 15.43 10.61
N PRO A 169 29.53 14.71 10.03
CA PRO A 169 28.68 15.29 9.01
C PRO A 169 28.20 16.62 9.56
N GLY A 170 28.59 17.73 8.90
CA GLY A 170 28.35 19.06 9.45
C GLY A 170 26.87 19.27 9.77
N ARG A 171 26.54 20.39 10.42
CA ARG A 171 25.14 20.87 10.58
C ARG A 171 24.51 21.23 9.21
N GLY A 172 24.58 20.34 8.23
CA GLY A 172 23.92 20.49 6.94
C GLY A 172 22.42 20.40 7.11
N ARG A 173 21.69 21.16 6.29
CA ARG A 173 20.24 21.01 6.15
C ARG A 173 19.90 19.54 5.84
N LYS A 174 18.78 19.06 6.38
CA LYS A 174 18.24 17.72 6.10
C LYS A 174 18.14 17.53 4.57
N GLY A 175 18.49 16.36 4.05
CA GLY A 175 18.44 16.08 2.60
C GLY A 175 19.72 16.41 1.81
N LEU A 176 20.74 16.97 2.43
CA LEU A 176 22.04 17.22 1.79
C LEU A 176 22.98 15.99 1.85
N PRO A 177 24.06 15.94 1.03
CA PRO A 177 24.98 14.80 0.94
C PRO A 177 25.62 14.35 2.26
N ARG A 178 25.70 15.25 3.26
CA ARG A 178 26.23 14.95 4.60
C ARG A 178 25.16 14.47 5.58
N THR A 179 23.92 14.23 5.16
CA THR A 179 22.86 13.71 6.05
C THR A 179 22.36 12.35 5.53
N THR A 180 22.19 11.38 6.43
CA THR A 180 21.51 10.11 6.13
C THR A 180 20.00 10.25 5.98
N LYS A 181 19.48 11.46 6.19
CA LYS A 181 18.06 11.76 6.06
C LYS A 181 17.69 11.94 4.59
N LYS A 182 16.77 11.13 4.12
CA LYS A 182 16.24 11.19 2.75
C LYS A 182 14.92 11.97 2.74
N PRO A 183 14.75 12.89 1.79
CA PRO A 183 13.48 13.58 1.62
C PRO A 183 12.45 12.63 0.97
N ALA A 184 11.19 12.86 1.28
CA ALA A 184 10.04 12.23 0.66
C ALA A 184 8.89 13.22 0.62
N LEU A 185 8.03 13.08 -0.39
CA LEU A 185 6.80 13.87 -0.53
C LEU A 185 5.62 13.02 -0.08
N ALA A 186 4.87 13.51 0.90
CA ALA A 186 3.58 12.95 1.25
C ALA A 186 2.48 13.62 0.45
N MET A 187 1.52 12.81 0.02
CA MET A 187 0.34 13.21 -0.75
C MET A 187 -0.88 12.58 -0.10
N VAL A 188 -1.88 13.38 0.24
CA VAL A 188 -3.09 12.94 0.92
C VAL A 188 -4.31 13.57 0.27
N GLU A 189 -5.15 12.75 -0.34
CA GLU A 189 -6.48 13.17 -0.80
C GLU A 189 -7.39 13.34 0.39
N ARG A 190 -8.16 14.42 0.36
CA ARG A 190 -9.24 14.62 1.31
C ARG A 190 -10.43 13.74 0.96
N PRO A 191 -11.24 13.37 1.96
CA PRO A 191 -12.51 12.72 1.69
C PRO A 191 -13.42 13.67 0.91
N GLU A 192 -14.03 13.17 -0.17
CA GLU A 192 -15.01 13.91 -0.98
C GLU A 192 -16.26 14.32 -0.17
N SER A 193 -16.58 13.53 0.86
CA SER A 193 -17.72 13.76 1.74
C SER A 193 -17.37 13.46 3.20
N ARG A 194 -18.03 14.17 4.10
CA ARG A 194 -17.92 13.98 5.57
C ARG A 194 -19.10 13.20 6.15
N GLU A 195 -19.95 12.65 5.29
CA GLU A 195 -21.11 11.84 5.68
C GLU A 195 -20.70 10.42 6.10
N PRO A 196 -21.43 9.78 7.02
CA PRO A 196 -21.20 8.38 7.37
C PRO A 196 -21.15 7.46 6.14
N GLY A 197 -20.14 6.59 6.09
CA GLY A 197 -19.86 5.69 4.98
C GLY A 197 -18.93 6.27 3.91
N ALA A 198 -18.65 7.58 3.91
CA ALA A 198 -17.72 8.19 2.97
C ALA A 198 -16.28 7.67 3.18
N PRO A 199 -15.52 7.39 2.11
CA PRO A 199 -14.13 6.94 2.22
C PRO A 199 -13.20 8.06 2.71
N ALA A 200 -12.13 7.71 3.41
CA ALA A 200 -11.18 8.67 3.98
C ALA A 200 -10.29 9.43 2.97
N GLY A 201 -10.37 9.12 1.68
CA GLY A 201 -9.39 9.53 0.67
C GLY A 201 -8.13 8.65 0.69
N ARG A 202 -7.32 8.76 -0.36
CA ARG A 202 -6.04 8.03 -0.48
C ARG A 202 -4.91 8.81 0.18
N ALA A 203 -3.89 8.09 0.62
CA ALA A 203 -2.64 8.70 1.06
C ALA A 203 -1.46 7.87 0.58
N GLY A 204 -0.34 8.54 0.34
CA GLY A 204 0.90 7.90 -0.04
C GLY A 204 2.09 8.82 0.22
N ALA A 205 3.28 8.27 0.02
CA ALA A 205 4.48 9.08 -0.08
C ALA A 205 5.46 8.47 -1.06
N GLU A 206 6.32 9.31 -1.61
CA GLU A 206 7.38 8.92 -2.53
C GLU A 206 8.71 9.51 -2.09
N VAL A 207 9.76 8.68 -2.09
CA VAL A 207 11.14 9.15 -1.89
C VAL A 207 11.58 10.01 -3.06
N VAL A 208 12.09 11.20 -2.76
CA VAL A 208 12.66 12.09 -3.77
C VAL A 208 14.18 12.11 -3.65
N LYS A 209 14.87 12.30 -4.78
CA LYS A 209 16.33 12.40 -4.80
C LYS A 209 16.82 13.58 -3.94
N ASP A 210 16.18 14.72 -4.15
CA ASP A 210 16.42 15.98 -3.48
C ASP A 210 15.15 16.85 -3.56
N LEU A 211 15.20 18.06 -2.99
CA LEU A 211 14.10 19.02 -3.03
C LEU A 211 14.30 20.07 -4.14
N SER A 212 14.91 19.70 -5.27
CA SER A 212 15.00 20.58 -6.43
C SER A 212 13.66 20.66 -7.18
N LEU A 213 13.35 21.80 -7.80
CA LEU A 213 12.10 22.00 -8.55
C LEU A 213 11.86 20.87 -9.56
N ASN A 214 12.87 20.56 -10.38
CA ASN A 214 12.79 19.52 -11.41
C ASN A 214 12.43 18.13 -10.84
N GLU A 215 12.95 17.77 -9.67
CA GLU A 215 12.65 16.47 -9.06
C GLU A 215 11.22 16.42 -8.54
N ILE A 216 10.72 17.52 -7.97
CA ILE A 216 9.34 17.63 -7.50
C ILE A 216 8.36 17.61 -8.67
N GLU A 217 8.63 18.39 -9.72
CA GLU A 217 7.84 18.40 -10.96
C GLU A 217 7.75 16.97 -11.53
N ARG A 218 8.89 16.27 -11.67
CA ARG A 218 8.94 14.87 -12.13
C ARG A 218 8.06 13.93 -11.31
N VAL A 219 8.05 14.08 -9.98
CA VAL A 219 7.24 13.22 -9.10
C VAL A 219 5.77 13.59 -9.18
N MET A 220 5.45 14.89 -9.13
CA MET A 220 4.08 15.38 -9.17
C MET A 220 3.40 15.04 -10.51
N GLU A 221 4.06 15.27 -11.65
CA GLU A 221 3.56 14.90 -12.99
C GLU A 221 3.16 13.43 -13.08
N ARG A 222 3.94 12.55 -12.43
CA ARG A 222 3.67 11.12 -12.42
C ARG A 222 2.58 10.72 -11.44
N ALA A 223 2.52 11.38 -10.29
CA ALA A 223 1.69 10.97 -9.17
C ALA A 223 0.32 11.65 -9.13
N VAL A 224 0.12 12.77 -9.81
CA VAL A 224 -1.06 13.63 -9.68
C VAL A 224 -1.72 13.86 -11.04
N ASP A 225 -3.05 13.83 -11.08
CA ASP A 225 -3.84 14.26 -12.23
C ASP A 225 -3.95 15.79 -12.21
N TYR A 226 -3.30 16.45 -13.15
CA TYR A 226 -3.20 17.91 -13.16
C TYR A 226 -4.54 18.59 -13.48
N GLN A 227 -5.44 17.89 -14.17
CA GLN A 227 -6.72 18.44 -14.62
C GLN A 227 -7.79 18.40 -13.54
N ASP A 228 -7.69 17.48 -12.59
CA ASP A 228 -8.70 17.25 -11.55
C ASP A 228 -8.22 17.63 -10.13
N THR A 229 -6.99 18.16 -9.99
CA THR A 229 -6.40 18.40 -8.67
C THR A 229 -6.43 19.86 -8.23
N HIS A 230 -7.03 20.10 -7.06
CA HIS A 230 -6.86 21.30 -6.25
C HIS A 230 -5.82 21.03 -5.16
N LEU A 231 -4.61 21.55 -5.36
CA LEU A 231 -3.48 21.35 -4.46
C LEU A 231 -3.54 22.30 -3.25
N MET A 232 -3.23 21.77 -2.07
CA MET A 232 -3.11 22.52 -0.81
C MET A 232 -1.76 22.22 -0.15
N THR A 233 -0.93 23.24 0.03
CA THR A 233 0.44 23.08 0.59
C THR A 233 0.80 24.22 1.53
N ASP A 234 1.99 24.14 2.11
CA ASP A 234 2.65 25.29 2.72
C ASP A 234 3.24 26.24 1.66
N GLU A 235 4.01 27.24 2.11
CA GLU A 235 4.62 28.27 1.26
C GLU A 235 5.94 27.84 0.59
N TRP A 236 6.20 26.53 0.47
CA TRP A 236 7.42 26.06 -0.15
C TRP A 236 7.44 26.31 -1.67
N LYS A 237 8.55 26.90 -2.16
CA LYS A 237 8.72 27.31 -3.58
C LYS A 237 8.54 26.15 -4.58
N GLY A 238 8.85 24.92 -4.17
CA GLY A 238 8.63 23.72 -4.99
C GLY A 238 7.17 23.54 -5.37
N PHE A 239 6.29 23.61 -4.38
CA PHE A 239 4.85 23.48 -4.62
C PHE A 239 4.26 24.68 -5.36
N MET A 240 4.77 25.90 -5.13
CA MET A 240 4.34 27.10 -5.87
C MET A 240 4.63 27.04 -7.38
N SER A 241 5.70 26.33 -7.79
CA SER A 241 6.01 26.11 -9.21
C SER A 241 5.00 25.13 -9.82
N VAL A 242 4.88 23.94 -9.23
CA VAL A 242 3.99 22.87 -9.70
C VAL A 242 2.52 23.31 -9.69
N GLY A 243 2.11 24.05 -8.67
CA GLY A 243 0.77 24.57 -8.49
C GLY A 243 0.22 25.38 -9.66
N GLN A 244 1.10 26.01 -10.46
CA GLN A 244 0.70 26.80 -11.63
C GLN A 244 0.12 25.97 -12.77
N HIS A 245 0.40 24.66 -12.77
CA HIS A 245 -0.03 23.73 -13.82
C HIS A 245 -1.22 22.86 -13.39
N LEU A 246 -1.67 22.98 -12.15
CA LEU A 246 -2.80 22.24 -11.58
C LEU A 246 -4.10 23.01 -11.75
N ALA A 247 -5.24 22.32 -11.61
CA ALA A 247 -6.57 22.93 -11.72
C ALA A 247 -6.76 24.10 -10.73
N ALA A 248 -6.20 23.97 -9.52
CA ALA A 248 -6.07 25.05 -8.56
C ALA A 248 -4.93 24.77 -7.57
N HIS A 249 -4.38 25.84 -6.97
CA HIS A 249 -3.40 25.74 -5.89
C HIS A 249 -3.61 26.83 -4.85
N ASP A 250 -3.77 26.41 -3.59
CA ASP A 250 -3.83 27.32 -2.44
C ASP A 250 -2.75 26.98 -1.43
N THR A 251 -2.21 28.01 -0.77
CA THR A 251 -1.18 27.86 0.25
C THR A 251 -1.54 28.52 1.58
N VAL A 252 -1.05 27.91 2.66
CA VAL A 252 -1.05 28.49 4.00
C VAL A 252 0.34 28.99 4.38
N ARG A 253 0.40 30.14 5.06
CA ARG A 253 1.66 30.79 5.39
C ARG A 253 2.10 30.47 6.82
N HIS A 254 2.83 29.38 6.99
CA HIS A 254 3.33 28.95 8.30
C HIS A 254 4.29 29.98 8.94
N SER A 255 5.05 30.76 8.16
CA SER A 255 5.91 31.82 8.70
C SER A 255 5.15 32.99 9.34
N GLY A 256 3.84 33.11 9.08
CA GLY A 256 2.95 34.12 9.66
C GLY A 256 1.98 33.55 10.71
N ASP A 257 2.27 32.38 11.29
CA ASP A 257 1.39 31.65 12.22
C ASP A 257 -0.01 31.29 11.64
N GLU A 258 -0.15 31.24 10.32
CA GLU A 258 -1.38 30.81 9.63
C GLU A 258 -1.30 29.30 9.31
N PHE A 259 -1.92 28.47 10.16
CA PHE A 259 -1.95 27.00 10.00
C PHE A 259 -3.19 26.49 9.24
N ALA A 260 -4.19 27.35 9.04
CA ALA A 260 -5.38 27.06 8.24
C ALA A 260 -6.11 28.35 7.85
N ARG A 261 -6.59 28.43 6.60
CA ARG A 261 -7.49 29.49 6.12
C ARG A 261 -8.77 28.88 5.56
N GLY A 262 -9.79 28.76 6.42
CA GLY A 262 -11.03 28.08 6.07
C GLY A 262 -10.76 26.62 5.66
N PRO A 263 -11.10 26.20 4.42
CA PRO A 263 -10.77 24.86 3.95
C PRO A 263 -9.28 24.69 3.58
N VAL A 264 -8.50 25.75 3.42
CA VAL A 264 -7.10 25.63 2.96
C VAL A 264 -6.17 25.25 4.12
N HIS A 265 -5.54 24.06 4.05
CA HIS A 265 -4.50 23.58 4.97
C HIS A 265 -3.81 22.31 4.44
N ALA A 266 -2.65 21.97 5.00
CA ALA A 266 -1.90 20.73 4.74
C ALA A 266 -1.86 19.73 5.93
N ASN A 267 -2.73 19.93 6.93
CA ASN A 267 -2.81 19.14 8.17
C ASN A 267 -2.91 17.62 7.99
N SER A 268 -3.56 17.13 6.93
CA SER A 268 -3.71 15.70 6.64
C SER A 268 -2.38 15.11 6.18
N ALA A 269 -1.63 15.84 5.36
CA ALA A 269 -0.28 15.46 4.93
C ALA A 269 0.71 15.45 6.12
N GLU A 270 0.67 16.46 6.98
CA GLU A 270 1.44 16.48 8.22
C GLU A 270 1.08 15.31 9.16
N SER A 271 -0.22 14.99 9.25
CA SER A 271 -0.72 13.86 10.04
C SER A 271 -0.21 12.53 9.48
N PHE A 272 -0.16 12.38 8.15
CA PHE A 272 0.43 11.23 7.48
C PHE A 272 1.93 11.13 7.76
N ASN A 273 2.67 12.24 7.69
CA ASN A 273 4.09 12.31 8.05
C ASN A 273 4.35 11.84 9.47
N ASN A 274 3.50 12.25 10.41
CA ASN A 274 3.56 11.78 11.79
C ASN A 274 3.24 10.28 11.90
N ARG A 275 2.30 9.74 11.11
CA ARG A 275 2.00 8.31 11.06
C ARG A 275 3.19 7.50 10.54
N VAL A 276 3.87 7.97 9.49
CA VAL A 276 5.08 7.35 8.96
C VAL A 276 6.18 7.30 10.03
N ARG A 277 6.49 8.43 10.66
CA ARG A 277 7.52 8.52 11.72
C ARG A 277 7.22 7.59 12.89
N ARG A 278 5.97 7.52 13.36
CA ARG A 278 5.55 6.63 14.45
C ARG A 278 5.65 5.15 14.06
N THR A 279 5.33 4.81 12.82
CA THR A 279 5.43 3.44 12.30
C THR A 279 6.89 3.00 12.21
N ILE A 280 7.77 3.87 11.73
CA ILE A 280 9.22 3.64 11.75
C ILE A 280 9.69 3.46 13.19
N ALA A 281 9.37 4.38 14.10
CA ALA A 281 9.86 4.32 15.48
C ALA A 281 9.34 3.10 16.27
N GLY A 282 8.09 2.68 16.03
CA GLY A 282 7.41 1.68 16.87
C GLY A 282 7.29 0.27 16.28
N VAL A 283 7.33 0.10 14.96
CA VAL A 283 7.08 -1.20 14.31
C VAL A 283 8.30 -1.72 13.58
N PHE A 284 8.88 -0.91 12.68
CA PHE A 284 9.94 -1.37 11.79
C PHE A 284 11.34 -1.03 12.31
N HIS A 285 11.47 0.02 13.13
CA HIS A 285 12.71 0.64 13.65
C HIS A 285 13.69 1.15 12.59
N HIS A 286 13.73 0.54 11.42
CA HIS A 286 14.56 0.89 10.29
C HIS A 286 13.83 0.56 8.98
N ILE A 287 13.85 1.51 8.05
CA ILE A 287 13.39 1.33 6.67
C ILE A 287 14.51 1.83 5.77
N SER A 288 14.98 0.97 4.87
CA SER A 288 16.01 1.36 3.92
C SER A 288 15.40 2.23 2.81
N PRO A 289 16.11 3.25 2.30
CA PRO A 289 15.60 4.10 1.22
C PRO A 289 15.14 3.32 -0.01
N GLU A 290 15.83 2.23 -0.35
CA GLU A 290 15.54 1.38 -1.52
C GLU A 290 14.17 0.71 -1.45
N HIS A 291 13.62 0.53 -0.25
CA HIS A 291 12.33 -0.08 -0.03
C HIS A 291 11.29 0.89 0.53
N ALA A 292 11.65 2.16 0.78
CA ALA A 292 10.80 3.08 1.54
C ALA A 292 9.44 3.30 0.88
N ASP A 293 9.38 3.43 -0.44
CA ASP A 293 8.12 3.58 -1.18
C ASP A 293 7.16 2.39 -0.93
N LEU A 294 7.69 1.16 -0.84
CA LEU A 294 6.87 0.00 -0.51
C LEU A 294 6.24 0.11 0.89
N TYR A 295 6.99 0.62 1.87
CA TYR A 295 6.45 0.84 3.20
C TYR A 295 5.46 2.01 3.23
N PHE A 296 5.73 3.09 2.48
CA PHE A 296 4.79 4.20 2.35
C PHE A 296 3.48 3.76 1.72
N ASN A 297 3.51 2.87 0.72
CA ASN A 297 2.32 2.26 0.14
C ASN A 297 1.49 1.48 1.19
N GLU A 298 2.13 0.70 2.06
CA GLU A 298 1.42 0.00 3.14
C GLU A 298 0.78 0.98 4.14
N ILE A 299 1.50 2.03 4.53
CA ILE A 299 1.00 3.04 5.48
C ILE A 299 -0.15 3.85 4.86
N GLY A 300 -0.02 4.19 3.58
CA GLY A 300 -1.01 4.84 2.73
C GLY A 300 -2.28 4.01 2.54
N PHE A 301 -2.12 2.72 2.26
CA PHE A 301 -3.24 1.80 2.17
C PHE A 301 -4.04 1.77 3.48
N ARG A 302 -3.37 1.63 4.64
CA ARG A 302 -4.04 1.66 5.95
C ARG A 302 -4.68 3.01 6.29
N TRP A 303 -4.23 4.10 5.67
CA TRP A 303 -4.93 5.38 5.78
C TRP A 303 -6.25 5.34 5.03
N SER A 304 -6.21 4.79 3.83
CA SER A 304 -7.31 4.73 2.87
C SER A 304 -8.39 3.72 3.27
N GLN A 305 -8.06 2.66 4.02
CA GLN A 305 -9.01 1.64 4.49
C GLN A 305 -9.83 2.09 5.72
N ARG A 306 -10.32 3.32 5.70
CA ARG A 306 -11.19 3.90 6.71
C ARG A 306 -12.39 4.56 6.04
N VAL A 307 -13.52 4.50 6.71
CA VAL A 307 -14.74 5.20 6.32
C VAL A 307 -15.22 6.06 7.49
N VAL A 308 -15.90 7.14 7.17
CA VAL A 308 -16.49 8.01 8.19
C VAL A 308 -17.56 7.22 8.94
N ALA A 309 -17.44 7.14 10.26
CA ALA A 309 -18.44 6.57 11.14
C ALA A 309 -19.42 7.64 11.64
N GLY A 310 -18.97 8.90 11.72
CA GLY A 310 -19.76 10.03 12.18
C GLY A 310 -18.87 11.21 12.55
N GLN A 311 -19.41 12.12 13.34
CA GLN A 311 -18.72 13.32 13.79
C GLN A 311 -18.85 13.46 15.31
N THR A 312 -17.81 14.00 15.95
CA THR A 312 -17.79 14.22 17.39
C THR A 312 -17.18 15.59 17.71
N VAL A 313 -17.67 16.23 18.76
CA VAL A 313 -17.13 17.51 19.23
C VAL A 313 -15.95 17.25 20.15
N ARG A 314 -14.77 17.73 19.75
CA ARG A 314 -13.57 17.71 20.59
C ARG A 314 -13.41 19.08 21.25
N ARG A 315 -13.40 19.08 22.58
CA ARG A 315 -13.06 20.25 23.41
C ARG A 315 -11.56 20.27 23.70
N SER A 316 -10.93 21.41 23.44
CA SER A 316 -9.55 21.67 23.83
C SER A 316 -9.47 21.98 25.33
N ARG A 317 -8.25 21.92 25.89
CA ARG A 317 -7.98 22.34 27.28
C ARG A 317 -8.36 23.80 27.55
N GLN A 318 -8.40 24.63 26.51
CA GLN A 318 -8.77 26.05 26.57
C GLN A 318 -10.26 26.28 26.25
N GLY A 319 -11.09 25.23 26.22
CA GLY A 319 -12.53 25.33 25.97
C GLY A 319 -12.93 25.52 24.50
N ARG A 320 -11.97 25.53 23.55
CA ARG A 320 -12.29 25.61 22.12
C ARG A 320 -12.90 24.29 21.64
N GLU A 321 -14.06 24.37 21.01
CA GLU A 321 -14.72 23.24 20.37
C GLU A 321 -14.31 23.12 18.91
N SER A 322 -14.10 21.89 18.46
CA SER A 322 -13.87 21.58 17.05
C SER A 322 -14.60 20.30 16.69
N MET A 323 -15.27 20.28 15.53
CA MET A 323 -15.88 19.06 15.01
C MET A 323 -14.77 18.16 14.45
N GLN A 324 -14.77 16.89 14.83
CA GLN A 324 -13.81 15.89 14.41
C GLN A 324 -14.52 14.70 13.76
N LEU A 325 -13.99 14.20 12.66
CA LEU A 325 -14.48 12.98 12.04
C LEU A 325 -14.09 11.79 12.91
N VAL A 326 -15.07 10.92 13.17
CA VAL A 326 -14.85 9.60 13.74
C VAL A 326 -14.67 8.63 12.59
N TRP A 327 -13.57 7.89 12.59
CA TRP A 327 -13.25 6.92 11.54
C TRP A 327 -13.50 5.51 12.04
N THR A 328 -14.09 4.68 11.21
CA THR A 328 -14.08 3.22 11.40
C THR A 328 -13.27 2.56 10.29
N ARG A 329 -12.76 1.37 10.58
CA ARG A 329 -11.93 0.59 9.66
C ARG A 329 -12.80 -0.27 8.76
N VAL A 330 -12.37 -0.47 7.52
CA VAL A 330 -12.90 -1.55 6.69
C VAL A 330 -12.43 -2.89 7.26
N ALA A 331 -13.30 -3.91 7.32
CA ALA A 331 -12.92 -5.23 7.84
C ALA A 331 -11.72 -5.81 7.06
N PRO A 332 -10.68 -6.36 7.72
CA PRO A 332 -9.43 -6.78 7.04
C PRO A 332 -9.63 -7.85 5.99
N ALA A 333 -10.56 -8.77 6.22
CA ALA A 333 -10.89 -9.81 5.26
C ALA A 333 -11.47 -9.23 3.97
N LEU A 334 -12.29 -8.17 4.04
CA LEU A 334 -12.75 -7.43 2.87
C LEU A 334 -11.61 -6.67 2.17
N GLN A 335 -10.61 -6.19 2.93
CA GLN A 335 -9.44 -5.53 2.36
C GLN A 335 -8.61 -6.48 1.48
N LEU A 336 -8.57 -7.79 1.76
CA LEU A 336 -7.83 -8.78 0.95
C LEU A 336 -8.24 -8.74 -0.52
N GLN A 337 -9.51 -8.46 -0.81
CA GLN A 337 -9.97 -8.31 -2.19
C GLN A 337 -9.31 -7.10 -2.87
N ALA A 338 -9.31 -5.95 -2.20
CA ALA A 338 -8.71 -4.72 -2.73
C ALA A 338 -7.21 -4.91 -3.00
N VAL A 339 -6.54 -5.68 -2.14
CA VAL A 339 -5.13 -6.05 -2.29
C VAL A 339 -4.92 -6.99 -3.49
N LEU A 340 -5.73 -8.05 -3.63
CA LEU A 340 -5.46 -9.15 -4.55
C LEU A 340 -6.00 -8.94 -5.97
N ARG A 341 -6.97 -8.03 -6.17
CA ARG A 341 -7.53 -7.73 -7.51
C ARG A 341 -6.49 -7.23 -8.51
N HIS A 342 -5.40 -6.61 -8.03
CA HIS A 342 -4.29 -6.08 -8.84
C HIS A 342 -3.05 -6.98 -8.80
N ALA A 343 -3.18 -8.22 -8.34
CA ALA A 343 -2.02 -9.11 -8.16
C ALA A 343 -1.40 -9.59 -9.47
N VAL A 344 -2.19 -9.73 -10.53
CA VAL A 344 -1.70 -10.25 -11.81
C VAL A 344 -0.82 -9.21 -12.51
N GLY A 345 0.39 -9.61 -12.90
CA GLY A 345 1.39 -8.73 -13.52
C GLY A 345 2.46 -8.28 -12.54
N ARG A 346 2.08 -8.09 -11.26
CA ARG A 346 3.01 -7.74 -10.19
C ARG A 346 3.83 -8.96 -9.78
N GLN A 347 5.15 -8.82 -9.72
CA GLN A 347 6.04 -9.94 -9.42
C GLN A 347 7.21 -9.47 -8.56
N LEU A 348 7.47 -10.22 -7.49
CA LEU A 348 8.71 -10.11 -6.72
C LEU A 348 9.43 -11.46 -6.62
N ARG A 349 10.75 -11.38 -6.48
CA ARG A 349 11.63 -12.51 -6.15
C ARG A 349 12.58 -12.13 -5.03
N ARG A 350 13.14 -13.14 -4.36
CA ARG A 350 14.29 -12.90 -3.49
C ARG A 350 15.52 -12.65 -4.34
N SER A 351 16.35 -11.72 -3.91
CA SER A 351 17.69 -11.57 -4.46
C SER A 351 18.63 -12.64 -3.89
N SER A 352 19.76 -12.87 -4.54
CA SER A 352 20.82 -13.76 -4.04
C SER A 352 21.38 -13.29 -2.69
N ALA A 353 21.38 -11.98 -2.44
CA ALA A 353 21.81 -11.36 -1.18
C ALA A 353 20.74 -11.39 -0.07
N GLY A 354 19.63 -12.11 -0.25
CA GLY A 354 18.56 -12.22 0.75
C GLY A 354 17.57 -11.04 0.79
N GLY A 355 17.72 -10.07 -0.10
CA GLY A 355 16.77 -8.96 -0.31
C GLY A 355 15.62 -9.33 -1.25
N ILE A 356 14.97 -8.30 -1.83
CA ILE A 356 13.85 -8.46 -2.77
C ILE A 356 14.14 -7.71 -4.07
N ASN A 357 13.90 -8.39 -5.18
CA ASN A 357 13.87 -7.79 -6.51
C ASN A 357 12.41 -7.71 -6.98
N ILE A 358 11.95 -6.51 -7.30
CA ILE A 358 10.68 -6.30 -7.99
C ILE A 358 10.93 -6.53 -9.47
N LEU A 359 10.33 -7.57 -10.03
CA LEU A 359 10.43 -7.87 -11.47
C LEU A 359 9.41 -7.05 -12.28
N SER A 360 8.27 -6.74 -11.65
CA SER A 360 7.23 -5.88 -12.21
C SER A 360 6.37 -5.36 -11.07
N ASN A 361 6.09 -4.05 -11.07
CA ASN A 361 5.11 -3.39 -10.21
C ASN A 361 3.80 -3.07 -10.95
N VAL A 362 3.74 -3.33 -12.25
CA VAL A 362 2.58 -3.03 -13.09
C VAL A 362 1.58 -4.17 -13.03
N ALA A 363 0.34 -3.86 -12.68
CA ALA A 363 -0.77 -4.79 -12.79
C ALA A 363 -1.19 -4.92 -14.26
N VAL A 364 -1.38 -6.15 -14.73
CA VAL A 364 -1.80 -6.44 -16.12
C VAL A 364 -3.34 -6.53 -16.23
N PHE A 365 -4.00 -6.86 -15.12
CA PHE A 365 -5.46 -6.90 -15.01
C PHE A 365 -5.89 -6.28 -13.68
N GLY A 366 -7.13 -5.76 -13.63
CA GLY A 366 -7.72 -5.24 -12.39
C GLY A 366 -8.84 -4.26 -12.61
#